data_AF-A0A1J3GHI4-F1
#
_entry.id   AF-A0A1J3GHI4-F1
#
_cell.length_a   1.000
_cell.length_b   1.000
_cell.length_c   1.000
_cell.angle_alpha   90.00
_cell.angle_beta   90.00
_cell.angle_gamma   90.00
#
_symmetry.space_group_name_H-M   'P 1'
#
loop_
_entity.id
_entity.type
_entity.pdbx_description
1 polymer ?
#
loop_
_entity_poly.entity_id
_entity_poly.type
_entity_poly.pdbx_seq_one_letter_code
_entity_poly.pdbx_strand_id
1 'polypeptide(L)'
;QRQRQRQAQVFLRKIFRMDYRNFLAFSLCLILIFPRISSASIRFLPRWSNRDGGSVIKQKTSASSLIFDPTRVTQLSWTPRVFLYKGLLTDEECDHFIKLAKGKLEKSMVADNDSGESVESEVRTSSGMFLSKRQDDIVANVESKLAAWTFFPEENGEAMQILHYENGQKYEPHFDYFHDQVNLELGGHRVATVLMYLSNVKKGGETVFPMWKGAKPQPKDDSWTECAKQGYAVKPMKGDALLFFNLHPNATTDSNSLHGSCPVIEGEKWSATKWIHVKSFDRSSLSKKQSGCVDENEGCPKWAEAGECEKNPTYMVGSEADHGYCRKSCKACSS
;
A
#
# COMPACT_ATOMS: atom_id res chain seq x y z
N GLN A 1 35.38 1.05 37.15
CA GLN A 1 34.16 0.78 36.34
C GLN A 1 33.19 -0.22 37.01
N ARG A 2 33.65 -1.35 37.57
CA ARG A 2 32.78 -2.31 38.31
C ARG A 2 32.16 -1.79 39.63
N GLN A 3 32.76 -0.77 40.27
CA GLN A 3 32.21 -0.13 41.48
C GLN A 3 31.01 0.81 41.20
N ARG A 4 31.00 1.49 40.05
CA ARG A 4 29.88 2.36 39.63
C ARG A 4 28.64 1.55 39.23
N GLN A 5 28.83 0.36 38.64
CA GLN A 5 27.72 -0.56 38.31
C GLN A 5 27.06 -1.17 39.55
N ARG A 6 27.82 -1.45 40.62
CA ARG A 6 27.25 -1.93 41.89
C ARG A 6 26.44 -0.85 42.62
N GLN A 7 26.87 0.42 42.58
CA GLN A 7 26.11 1.53 43.18
C GLN A 7 24.81 1.81 42.42
N ALA A 8 24.81 1.73 41.08
CA ALA A 8 23.60 1.89 40.26
C ALA A 8 22.56 0.78 40.51
N GLN A 9 22.98 -0.47 40.68
CA GLN A 9 22.07 -1.59 40.98
C GLN A 9 21.46 -1.51 42.40
N VAL A 10 22.19 -0.98 43.38
CA VAL A 10 21.65 -0.75 44.74
C VAL A 10 20.67 0.42 44.76
N PHE A 11 20.92 1.47 43.96
CA PHE A 11 20.02 2.61 43.81
C PHE A 11 18.70 2.23 43.12
N LEU A 12 18.77 1.45 42.04
CA LEU A 12 17.58 0.97 41.30
C LEU A 12 16.72 0.03 42.14
N ARG A 13 17.31 -0.82 43.00
CA ARG A 13 16.55 -1.69 43.92
C ARG A 13 15.84 -0.94 45.05
N LYS A 14 16.27 0.28 45.41
CA LYS A 14 15.56 1.15 46.39
C LYS A 14 14.38 1.90 45.77
N ILE A 15 14.43 2.21 44.48
CA ILE A 15 13.34 2.89 43.77
C ILE A 15 12.14 1.95 43.56
N PHE A 16 12.39 0.66 43.28
CA PHE A 16 11.34 -0.34 43.03
C PHE A 16 10.61 -0.86 44.29
N ARG A 17 10.84 -0.26 45.47
CA ARG A 17 10.26 -0.71 46.74
C ARG A 17 9.67 0.42 47.58
N MET A 18 9.18 1.48 46.94
CA MET A 18 8.73 2.69 47.63
C MET A 18 7.24 2.96 47.38
N ASP A 19 6.48 3.04 48.48
CA ASP A 19 5.02 3.25 48.50
C ASP A 19 4.59 4.59 47.86
N TYR A 20 3.41 4.54 47.22
CA TYR A 20 2.78 5.61 46.43
C TYR A 20 2.66 6.99 47.13
N ARG A 21 2.68 7.04 48.47
CA ARG A 21 2.62 8.29 49.24
C ARG A 21 3.92 9.13 49.17
N ASN A 22 5.06 8.55 48.82
CA ASN A 22 6.34 9.28 48.78
C ASN A 22 6.67 9.91 47.41
N PHE A 23 5.92 9.57 46.35
CA PHE A 23 6.17 10.09 45.00
C PHE A 23 5.58 11.50 44.81
N LEU A 24 4.43 11.79 45.44
CA LEU A 24 3.77 13.11 45.41
C LEU A 24 4.59 14.20 46.12
N ALA A 25 5.33 13.85 47.17
CA ALA A 25 6.16 14.81 47.91
C ALA A 25 7.39 15.28 47.10
N PHE A 26 7.86 14.47 46.15
CA PHE A 26 9.05 14.80 45.33
C PHE A 26 8.71 15.72 44.15
N SER A 27 7.46 15.68 43.66
CA SER A 27 6.99 16.54 42.55
C SER A 27 6.66 17.97 42.96
N LEU A 28 6.42 18.24 44.25
CA LEU A 28 6.06 19.57 44.77
C LEU A 28 7.28 20.44 45.15
N CYS A 29 8.47 19.86 45.28
CA CYS A 29 9.69 20.61 45.64
C CYS A 29 10.45 21.24 44.45
N LEU A 30 10.13 20.89 43.20
CA LEU A 30 10.81 21.46 42.02
C LEU A 30 10.19 22.76 41.51
N ILE A 31 9.00 23.12 41.99
CA ILE A 31 8.28 24.37 41.62
C ILE A 31 8.74 25.57 42.48
N LEU A 32 9.56 25.33 43.52
CA LEU A 32 9.97 26.35 44.49
C LEU A 32 11.41 26.89 44.31
N ILE A 33 12.14 26.52 43.25
CA ILE A 33 13.57 26.88 43.11
C ILE A 33 13.86 27.96 42.06
N PHE A 34 12.88 28.47 41.28
CA PHE A 34 13.13 29.63 40.40
C PHE A 34 11.95 30.61 40.28
N PRO A 35 11.89 31.68 41.11
CA PRO A 35 10.99 32.81 40.88
C PRO A 35 11.68 33.98 40.14
N ARG A 36 11.00 34.43 39.07
CA ARG A 36 10.92 35.79 38.49
C ARG A 36 12.11 36.44 37.76
N ILE A 37 11.87 36.84 36.50
CA ILE A 37 12.04 38.22 35.97
C ILE A 37 10.88 38.45 34.96
N SER A 38 9.80 39.15 35.33
CA SER A 38 9.50 40.59 35.18
C SER A 38 9.13 41.06 33.75
N SER A 39 7.83 41.32 33.58
CA SER A 39 7.16 42.43 32.84
C SER A 39 7.90 43.16 31.70
N ALA A 40 7.33 43.13 30.48
CA ALA A 40 7.28 44.30 29.60
C ALA A 40 6.14 44.24 28.57
N SER A 41 5.62 45.42 28.28
CA SER A 41 4.37 45.79 27.60
C SER A 41 4.28 45.48 26.10
N ILE A 42 3.04 45.37 25.64
CA ILE A 42 2.57 45.41 24.25
C ILE A 42 3.19 46.60 23.49
N ARG A 43 3.80 46.33 22.32
CA ARG A 43 4.01 47.31 21.23
C ARG A 43 3.72 46.67 19.87
N PHE A 44 3.00 47.42 19.05
CA PHE A 44 2.58 47.07 17.69
C PHE A 44 3.70 47.28 16.63
N LEU A 45 3.79 46.32 15.69
CA LEU A 45 4.17 46.38 14.24
C LEU A 45 5.66 46.63 13.86
N PRO A 46 6.20 46.09 12.73
CA PRO A 46 5.52 45.99 11.41
C PRO A 46 5.72 44.70 10.57
N ARG A 47 5.04 44.73 9.43
CA ARG A 47 4.92 43.82 8.28
C ARG A 47 6.23 43.66 7.46
N TRP A 48 6.30 42.56 6.69
CA TRP A 48 7.35 42.08 5.73
C TRP A 48 8.55 41.37 6.41
N SER A 49 9.10 40.21 6.01
CA SER A 49 9.26 39.58 4.69
C SER A 49 9.49 38.06 4.76
N ASN A 50 9.06 37.34 3.72
CA ASN A 50 9.39 35.95 3.41
C ASN A 50 10.89 35.63 3.49
N ARG A 51 11.25 34.52 4.15
CA ARG A 51 12.09 33.42 3.65
C ARG A 51 12.31 32.42 4.79
N ASP A 52 11.83 31.19 4.62
CA ASP A 52 12.60 29.98 4.90
C ASP A 52 11.82 28.74 4.43
N GLY A 53 12.19 28.29 3.22
CA GLY A 53 12.67 26.94 2.94
C GLY A 53 12.15 25.76 3.76
N GLY A 54 10.88 25.40 3.57
CA GLY A 54 10.39 24.05 3.80
C GLY A 54 9.55 23.62 2.61
N SER A 55 10.01 22.64 1.85
CA SER A 55 9.25 22.06 0.72
C SER A 55 8.05 21.28 1.27
N VAL A 56 6.96 22.01 1.55
CA VAL A 56 5.64 21.41 1.67
C VAL A 56 5.07 21.40 0.26
N ILE A 57 4.95 20.22 -0.33
CA ILE A 57 4.23 20.03 -1.59
C ILE A 57 2.82 20.56 -1.39
N LYS A 58 2.54 21.76 -1.92
CA LYS A 58 1.18 22.28 -2.01
C LYS A 58 0.48 21.52 -3.12
N GLN A 59 -0.31 20.53 -2.73
CA GLN A 59 -1.23 19.82 -3.60
C GLN A 59 -2.19 20.84 -4.24
N LYS A 60 -2.29 20.83 -5.57
CA LYS A 60 -3.20 21.71 -6.32
C LYS A 60 -4.63 21.45 -5.83
N THR A 61 -5.31 22.52 -5.46
CA THR A 61 -6.69 22.58 -4.99
C THR A 61 -7.69 22.19 -6.08
N SER A 62 -7.85 20.89 -6.26
CA SER A 62 -9.12 20.20 -6.59
C SER A 62 -9.47 19.15 -5.50
N ALA A 63 -8.56 18.93 -4.55
CA ALA A 63 -8.59 17.91 -3.51
C ALA A 63 -9.45 18.27 -2.28
N SER A 64 -10.73 18.63 -2.48
CA SER A 64 -11.62 19.03 -1.37
C SER A 64 -12.42 17.89 -0.73
N SER A 65 -12.19 16.60 -1.05
CA SER A 65 -12.97 15.51 -0.42
C SER A 65 -12.23 14.20 -0.11
N LEU A 66 -10.95 14.04 -0.46
CA LEU A 66 -10.21 12.84 -0.09
C LEU A 66 -9.68 12.96 1.34
N ILE A 67 -10.56 12.73 2.32
CA ILE A 67 -10.15 12.58 3.73
C ILE A 67 -9.51 11.20 3.87
N PHE A 68 -8.20 11.14 3.68
CA PHE A 68 -7.41 9.97 4.06
C PHE A 68 -7.14 10.04 5.57
N ASP A 69 -7.73 9.14 6.34
CA ASP A 69 -7.47 9.01 7.78
C ASP A 69 -6.40 7.93 8.03
N PRO A 70 -5.13 8.30 8.30
CA PRO A 70 -4.07 7.33 8.55
C PRO A 70 -4.28 6.53 9.85
N THR A 71 -5.10 7.01 10.79
CA THR A 71 -5.33 6.33 12.08
C THR A 71 -6.11 5.02 11.93
N ARG A 72 -6.78 4.83 10.77
CA ARG A 72 -7.50 3.61 10.41
C ARG A 72 -6.62 2.54 9.77
N VAL A 73 -5.34 2.85 9.52
CA VAL A 73 -4.36 1.91 8.96
C VAL A 73 -3.66 1.13 10.08
N THR A 74 -3.64 -0.19 9.95
CA THR A 74 -2.91 -1.10 10.84
C THR A 74 -1.84 -1.85 10.06
N GLN A 75 -0.59 -1.78 10.50
CA GLN A 75 0.49 -2.62 9.98
C GLN A 75 0.33 -4.04 10.54
N LEU A 76 0.09 -5.01 9.66
CA LEU A 76 -0.17 -6.40 10.03
C LEU A 76 1.10 -7.25 9.97
N SER A 77 1.95 -7.01 8.96
CA SER A 77 3.19 -7.76 8.75
C SER A 77 4.25 -6.89 8.05
N TRP A 78 5.52 -7.21 8.29
CA TRP A 78 6.67 -6.67 7.53
C TRP A 78 7.21 -7.67 6.50
N THR A 79 6.96 -8.97 6.69
CA THR A 79 7.42 -10.05 5.80
C THR A 79 6.27 -11.03 5.49
N PRO A 80 5.52 -10.84 4.39
CA PRO A 80 5.60 -9.70 3.46
C PRO A 80 5.05 -8.42 4.12
N ARG A 81 5.25 -7.27 3.49
CA ARG A 81 4.67 -6.00 3.97
C ARG A 81 3.17 -6.00 3.72
N VAL A 82 2.39 -5.96 4.80
CA VAL A 82 0.91 -6.03 4.75
C VAL A 82 0.30 -4.99 5.69
N PHE A 83 -0.65 -4.22 5.17
CA PHE A 83 -1.36 -3.16 5.87
C PHE A 83 -2.86 -3.28 5.64
N LEU A 84 -3.65 -3.17 6.72
CA LEU A 84 -5.10 -3.15 6.67
C LEU A 84 -5.60 -1.72 6.86
N TYR A 85 -6.40 -1.22 5.93
CA TYR A 85 -7.18 -0.01 6.09
C TYR A 85 -8.61 -0.39 6.46
N LYS A 86 -9.04 -0.03 7.67
CA LYS A 86 -10.41 -0.30 8.10
C LYS A 86 -11.40 0.66 7.45
N GLY A 87 -12.45 0.15 6.83
CA GLY A 87 -13.50 0.90 6.12
C GLY A 87 -12.97 1.98 5.17
N LEU A 88 -12.01 1.60 4.32
CA LEU A 88 -11.52 2.42 3.22
C LEU A 88 -12.67 2.79 2.26
N LEU A 89 -13.54 1.81 2.01
CA LEU A 89 -14.76 1.99 1.23
C LEU A 89 -15.96 2.20 2.15
N THR A 90 -16.90 3.05 1.71
CA THR A 90 -18.23 3.11 2.32
C THR A 90 -19.09 1.93 1.89
N ASP A 91 -20.17 1.66 2.62
CA ASP A 91 -21.10 0.58 2.26
C ASP A 91 -21.73 0.81 0.88
N GLU A 92 -22.00 2.06 0.52
CA GLU A 92 -22.53 2.47 -0.78
C GLU A 92 -21.52 2.25 -1.91
N GLU A 93 -20.24 2.56 -1.69
CA GLU A 93 -19.17 2.28 -2.65
C GLU A 93 -19.04 0.77 -2.90
N CYS A 94 -19.09 -0.05 -1.84
CA CYS A 94 -19.09 -1.51 -1.96
C CYS A 94 -20.30 -2.05 -2.74
N ASP A 95 -21.51 -1.60 -2.40
CA ASP A 95 -22.74 -2.05 -3.05
C ASP A 95 -22.80 -1.60 -4.51
N HIS A 96 -22.26 -0.42 -4.82
CA HIS A 96 -22.11 0.06 -6.20
C HIS A 96 -21.22 -0.85 -7.03
N PHE A 97 -20.06 -1.26 -6.52
CA PHE A 97 -19.15 -2.18 -7.23
C PHE A 97 -19.79 -3.55 -7.47
N ILE A 98 -20.49 -4.09 -6.46
CA ILE A 98 -21.26 -5.34 -6.62
C ILE A 98 -22.35 -5.16 -7.69
N LYS A 99 -23.08 -4.04 -7.68
CA LYS A 99 -24.13 -3.73 -8.66
C LYS A 99 -23.57 -3.63 -10.09
N LEU A 100 -22.41 -3.00 -10.28
CA LEU A 100 -21.77 -2.91 -11.60
C LEU A 100 -21.41 -4.28 -12.17
N ALA A 101 -21.06 -5.23 -11.28
CA ALA A 101 -20.61 -6.57 -11.63
C ALA A 101 -21.73 -7.61 -11.79
N LYS A 102 -22.85 -7.45 -11.07
CA LYS A 102 -24.00 -8.36 -11.17
C LYS A 102 -24.46 -8.54 -12.61
N GLY A 103 -24.56 -9.79 -13.04
CA GLY A 103 -24.98 -10.18 -14.40
C GLY A 103 -23.89 -10.12 -15.46
N LYS A 104 -22.63 -9.84 -15.10
CA LYS A 104 -21.49 -9.75 -16.02
C LYS A 104 -20.26 -10.56 -15.58
N LEU A 105 -20.41 -11.37 -14.54
CA LEU A 105 -19.32 -12.20 -14.02
C LEU A 105 -19.13 -13.43 -14.92
N GLU A 106 -17.88 -13.70 -15.26
CA GLU A 106 -17.46 -14.91 -15.96
C GLU A 106 -16.51 -15.72 -15.08
N LYS A 107 -16.20 -16.97 -15.43
CA LYS A 107 -15.23 -17.77 -14.66
C LYS A 107 -13.89 -17.03 -14.61
N SER A 108 -13.28 -16.96 -13.42
CA SER A 108 -12.03 -16.21 -13.26
C SER A 108 -10.86 -16.92 -13.91
N MET A 109 -10.02 -16.14 -14.59
CA MET A 109 -8.82 -16.62 -15.27
C MET A 109 -7.55 -16.34 -14.44
N VAL A 110 -6.45 -16.99 -14.81
CA VAL A 110 -5.09 -16.75 -14.28
C VAL A 110 -4.13 -16.50 -15.44
N ALA A 111 -3.04 -15.77 -15.19
CA ALA A 111 -1.97 -15.63 -16.18
C ALA A 111 -1.13 -16.92 -16.21
N ASP A 112 -0.95 -17.48 -17.39
CA ASP A 112 -0.06 -18.60 -17.62
C ASP A 112 1.41 -18.16 -17.51
N ASN A 113 2.25 -18.96 -16.84
CA ASN A 113 3.63 -18.56 -16.53
C ASN A 113 4.57 -18.60 -17.74
N ASP A 114 4.24 -19.37 -18.78
CA ASP A 114 5.09 -19.54 -19.96
C ASP A 114 4.67 -18.61 -21.09
N SER A 115 3.38 -18.59 -21.41
CA SER A 115 2.80 -17.82 -22.51
C SER A 115 2.37 -16.41 -22.11
N GLY A 116 2.10 -16.16 -20.81
CA GLY A 116 1.48 -14.92 -20.33
C GLY A 116 -0.01 -14.81 -20.67
N GLU A 117 -0.61 -15.80 -21.32
CA GLU A 117 -2.02 -15.79 -21.71
C GLU A 117 -2.95 -15.98 -20.52
N SER A 118 -4.16 -15.44 -20.62
CA SER A 118 -5.20 -15.59 -19.62
C SER A 118 -5.90 -16.95 -19.81
N VAL A 119 -5.71 -17.89 -18.89
CA VAL A 119 -6.22 -19.27 -18.97
C VAL A 119 -7.19 -19.62 -17.84
N GLU A 120 -8.11 -20.56 -18.10
CA GLU A 120 -8.99 -21.11 -17.07
C GLU A 120 -8.17 -21.94 -16.07
N SER A 121 -8.58 -21.92 -14.80
CA SER A 121 -7.87 -22.62 -13.74
C SER A 121 -8.81 -23.42 -12.84
N GLU A 122 -8.35 -24.58 -12.39
CA GLU A 122 -8.98 -25.32 -11.29
C GLU A 122 -8.55 -24.78 -9.92
N VAL A 123 -7.45 -24.03 -9.85
CA VAL A 123 -6.91 -23.50 -8.60
C VAL A 123 -7.53 -22.16 -8.19
N ARG A 124 -8.17 -21.47 -9.14
CA ARG A 124 -9.00 -20.27 -8.90
C ARG A 124 -10.43 -20.59 -9.35
N THR A 125 -11.35 -20.69 -8.40
CA THR A 125 -12.72 -21.17 -8.66
C THR A 125 -13.77 -20.06 -8.55
N SER A 126 -13.35 -18.80 -8.44
CA SER A 126 -14.24 -17.64 -8.42
C SER A 126 -14.82 -17.29 -9.79
N SER A 127 -15.84 -16.44 -9.78
CA SER A 127 -16.23 -15.67 -10.95
C SER A 127 -15.74 -14.21 -10.83
N GLY A 128 -15.52 -13.53 -11.96
CA GLY A 128 -14.93 -12.19 -11.97
C GLY A 128 -15.20 -11.40 -13.24
N MET A 129 -14.96 -10.09 -13.16
CA MET A 129 -14.95 -9.18 -14.30
C MET A 129 -14.06 -7.97 -14.02
N PHE A 130 -13.69 -7.21 -15.05
CA PHE A 130 -12.95 -5.96 -14.91
C PHE A 130 -13.86 -4.75 -15.13
N LEU A 131 -13.80 -3.78 -14.22
CA LEU A 131 -14.37 -2.45 -14.45
C LEU A 131 -13.45 -1.64 -15.34
N SER A 132 -13.99 -0.75 -16.17
CA SER A 132 -13.16 0.21 -16.91
C SER A 132 -12.51 1.20 -15.93
N LYS A 133 -11.28 1.64 -16.20
CA LYS A 133 -10.65 2.72 -15.42
C LYS A 133 -11.52 3.97 -15.48
N ARG A 134 -11.76 4.62 -14.34
CA ARG A 134 -12.63 5.80 -14.22
C ARG A 134 -13.99 5.63 -14.91
N GLN A 135 -14.58 4.42 -14.84
CA GLN A 135 -15.85 4.10 -15.50
C GLN A 135 -17.00 5.04 -15.09
N ASP A 136 -17.01 5.45 -13.82
CA ASP A 136 -17.90 6.46 -13.26
C ASP A 136 -17.19 7.21 -12.12
N ASP A 137 -17.84 8.23 -11.56
CA ASP A 137 -17.28 9.09 -10.53
C ASP A 137 -16.93 8.33 -9.23
N ILE A 138 -17.67 7.26 -8.90
CA ILE A 138 -17.39 6.44 -7.71
C ILE A 138 -16.12 5.63 -7.94
N VAL A 139 -16.04 4.96 -9.10
CA VAL A 139 -14.85 4.20 -9.51
C VAL A 139 -13.63 5.12 -9.57
N ALA A 140 -13.74 6.29 -10.20
CA ALA A 140 -12.65 7.26 -10.29
C ALA A 140 -12.19 7.75 -8.92
N ASN A 141 -13.12 8.11 -8.03
CA ASN A 141 -12.78 8.57 -6.68
C ASN A 141 -12.09 7.48 -5.85
N VAL A 142 -12.52 6.23 -5.96
CA VAL A 142 -11.84 5.10 -5.30
C VAL A 142 -10.44 4.89 -5.88
N GLU A 143 -10.26 4.96 -7.21
CA GLU A 143 -8.93 4.87 -7.83
C GLU A 143 -7.99 5.99 -7.33
N SER A 144 -8.46 7.24 -7.23
CA SER A 144 -7.68 8.33 -6.65
C SER A 144 -7.38 8.14 -5.16
N LYS A 145 -8.34 7.60 -4.39
CA LYS A 145 -8.16 7.25 -2.96
C LYS A 145 -7.06 6.18 -2.79
N LEU A 146 -7.05 5.17 -3.66
CA LEU A 146 -6.04 4.12 -3.68
C LEU A 146 -4.66 4.67 -4.06
N ALA A 147 -4.57 5.53 -5.08
CA ALA A 147 -3.32 6.19 -5.45
C ALA A 147 -2.74 7.01 -4.29
N ALA A 148 -3.60 7.78 -3.59
CA ALA A 148 -3.20 8.56 -2.42
C ALA A 148 -2.71 7.69 -1.25
N TRP A 149 -3.40 6.57 -0.95
CA TRP A 149 -3.00 5.69 0.14
C TRP A 149 -1.71 4.92 -0.15
N THR A 150 -1.58 4.41 -1.38
CA THR A 150 -0.46 3.55 -1.77
C THR A 150 0.80 4.33 -2.17
N PHE A 151 0.66 5.64 -2.40
CA PHE A 151 1.70 6.53 -2.95
C PHE A 151 2.17 6.12 -4.35
N PHE A 152 1.36 5.37 -5.09
CA PHE A 152 1.60 5.08 -6.50
C PHE A 152 0.69 5.91 -7.40
N PRO A 153 1.18 6.35 -8.57
CA PRO A 153 0.35 7.05 -9.55
C PRO A 153 -0.81 6.19 -10.07
N GLU A 154 -1.93 6.83 -10.45
CA GLU A 154 -3.13 6.13 -10.97
C GLU A 154 -2.84 5.37 -12.28
N GLU A 155 -1.92 5.87 -13.10
CA GLU A 155 -1.47 5.26 -14.35
C GLU A 155 -0.74 3.93 -14.15
N ASN A 156 -0.18 3.67 -12.97
CA ASN A 156 0.45 2.39 -12.64
C ASN A 156 -0.59 1.29 -12.34
N GLY A 157 -1.84 1.67 -12.05
CA GLY A 157 -2.89 0.74 -11.69
C GLY A 157 -3.58 0.12 -12.90
N GLU A 158 -3.74 -1.21 -12.89
CA GLU A 158 -4.64 -1.92 -13.80
C GLU A 158 -6.10 -1.55 -13.56
N ALA A 159 -7.00 -1.95 -14.46
CA ALA A 159 -8.45 -1.94 -14.19
C ALA A 159 -8.78 -2.74 -12.92
N MET A 160 -9.75 -2.28 -12.12
CA MET A 160 -10.18 -3.02 -10.93
C MET A 160 -10.90 -4.31 -11.32
N GLN A 161 -10.47 -5.44 -10.76
CA GLN A 161 -11.12 -6.73 -10.94
C GLN A 161 -12.13 -6.98 -9.81
N ILE A 162 -13.40 -7.12 -10.12
CA ILE A 162 -14.43 -7.55 -9.18
C ILE A 162 -14.51 -9.07 -9.19
N LEU A 163 -14.57 -9.68 -8.02
CA LEU A 163 -14.57 -11.13 -7.82
C LEU A 163 -15.69 -11.54 -6.88
N HIS A 164 -16.28 -12.71 -7.16
CA HIS A 164 -17.29 -13.34 -6.35
C HIS A 164 -16.93 -14.80 -6.08
N TYR A 165 -16.98 -15.18 -4.81
CA TYR A 165 -16.78 -16.55 -4.35
C TYR A 165 -18.04 -17.04 -3.64
N GLU A 166 -18.58 -18.13 -4.16
CA GLU A 166 -19.66 -18.91 -3.55
C GLU A 166 -19.13 -19.92 -2.54
N ASN A 167 -20.03 -20.68 -1.91
CA ASN A 167 -19.66 -21.72 -0.95
C ASN A 167 -18.69 -22.75 -1.58
N GLY A 168 -17.60 -23.03 -0.88
CA GLY A 168 -16.52 -23.93 -1.29
C GLY A 168 -15.49 -23.31 -2.24
N GLN A 169 -15.82 -22.21 -2.92
CA GLN A 169 -14.91 -21.56 -3.85
C GLN A 169 -13.74 -20.90 -3.12
N LYS A 170 -12.58 -20.94 -3.77
CA LYS A 170 -11.27 -20.58 -3.22
C LYS A 170 -10.33 -20.06 -4.31
N TYR A 171 -9.18 -19.56 -3.87
CA TYR A 171 -8.01 -19.36 -4.70
C TYR A 171 -6.79 -19.93 -3.97
N GLU A 172 -6.16 -20.95 -4.53
CA GLU A 172 -4.90 -21.47 -4.02
C GLU A 172 -3.82 -20.38 -3.90
N PRO A 173 -2.83 -20.58 -3.00
CA PRO A 173 -1.73 -19.65 -2.85
C PRO A 173 -0.98 -19.38 -4.15
N HIS A 174 -0.81 -18.12 -4.50
CA HIS A 174 -0.16 -17.65 -5.72
C HIS A 174 0.59 -16.33 -5.48
N PHE A 175 1.32 -15.89 -6.50
CA PHE A 175 1.97 -14.60 -6.54
C PHE A 175 1.23 -13.67 -7.49
N ASP A 176 1.18 -12.39 -7.13
CA ASP A 176 0.67 -11.35 -8.02
C ASP A 176 1.74 -10.76 -8.93
N TYR A 177 3.03 -11.03 -8.68
CA TYR A 177 4.08 -10.65 -9.64
C TYR A 177 4.18 -11.69 -10.77
N PHE A 178 4.61 -11.24 -11.95
CA PHE A 178 4.76 -12.10 -13.12
C PHE A 178 6.02 -12.96 -13.10
N HIS A 179 5.97 -14.10 -13.76
CA HIS A 179 7.14 -14.91 -14.13
C HIS A 179 7.42 -14.85 -15.63
N ASP A 180 6.43 -14.43 -16.43
CA ASP A 180 6.50 -14.35 -17.88
C ASP A 180 7.04 -12.99 -18.37
N GLN A 181 7.73 -13.00 -19.51
CA GLN A 181 8.34 -11.80 -20.07
C GLN A 181 7.30 -10.86 -20.72
N VAL A 182 6.17 -11.38 -21.19
CA VAL A 182 5.16 -10.63 -21.95
C VAL A 182 4.46 -9.60 -21.06
N ASN A 183 3.99 -10.02 -19.89
CA ASN A 183 3.36 -9.13 -18.91
C ASN A 183 4.37 -8.20 -18.25
N LEU A 184 5.66 -8.59 -18.18
CA LEU A 184 6.73 -7.71 -17.71
C LEU A 184 6.97 -6.51 -18.64
N GLU A 185 6.74 -6.65 -19.94
CA GLU A 185 6.83 -5.51 -20.86
C GLU A 185 5.72 -4.48 -20.63
N LEU A 186 4.58 -4.92 -20.10
CA LEU A 186 3.42 -4.09 -19.80
C LEU A 186 3.47 -3.56 -18.36
N GLY A 187 4.23 -2.49 -18.15
CA GLY A 187 4.33 -1.81 -16.85
C GLY A 187 5.30 -2.46 -15.86
N GLY A 188 5.92 -3.59 -16.20
CA GLY A 188 6.79 -4.35 -15.29
C GLY A 188 6.00 -5.19 -14.27
N HIS A 189 6.69 -5.72 -13.26
CA HIS A 189 6.02 -6.44 -12.17
C HIS A 189 4.96 -5.56 -11.48
N ARG A 190 3.89 -6.21 -11.01
CA ARG A 190 2.98 -5.64 -10.02
C ARG A 190 3.72 -5.47 -8.70
N VAL A 191 4.02 -4.22 -8.30
CA VAL A 191 4.73 -3.90 -7.06
C VAL A 191 3.88 -4.11 -5.81
N ALA A 192 2.58 -3.84 -5.92
CA ALA A 192 1.64 -3.92 -4.83
C ALA A 192 0.25 -4.32 -5.30
N THR A 193 -0.52 -4.89 -4.37
CA THR A 193 -1.92 -5.25 -4.58
C THR A 193 -2.75 -4.63 -3.47
N VAL A 194 -3.87 -4.02 -3.84
CA VAL A 194 -4.92 -3.65 -2.90
C VAL A 194 -6.12 -4.56 -3.12
N LEU A 195 -6.45 -5.37 -2.11
CA LEU A 195 -7.62 -6.23 -2.07
C LEU A 195 -8.68 -5.59 -1.15
N MET A 196 -9.77 -5.11 -1.74
CA MET A 196 -10.90 -4.51 -1.02
C MET A 196 -12.00 -5.55 -0.81
N TYR A 197 -12.51 -5.64 0.41
CA TYR A 197 -13.61 -6.54 0.75
C TYR A 197 -14.95 -5.81 0.59
N LEU A 198 -15.79 -6.31 -0.33
CA LEU A 198 -17.08 -5.69 -0.67
C LEU A 198 -18.25 -6.32 0.08
N SER A 199 -18.05 -7.46 0.73
CA SER A 199 -19.02 -8.13 1.59
C SER A 199 -18.39 -8.61 2.89
N ASN A 200 -19.22 -8.78 3.93
CA ASN A 200 -18.86 -9.55 5.10
C ASN A 200 -19.03 -11.04 4.78
N VAL A 201 -18.09 -11.89 5.18
CA VAL A 201 -18.22 -13.35 5.07
C VAL A 201 -18.45 -13.93 6.45
N LYS A 202 -19.47 -14.78 6.59
CA LYS A 202 -19.86 -15.34 7.89
C LYS A 202 -18.84 -16.37 8.39
N LYS A 203 -18.34 -17.25 7.51
CA LYS A 203 -17.27 -18.21 7.82
C LYS A 203 -16.43 -18.51 6.59
N GLY A 204 -15.11 -18.54 6.75
CA GLY A 204 -14.17 -18.75 5.64
C GLY A 204 -13.87 -17.49 4.86
N GLY A 205 -13.31 -17.65 3.65
CA GLY A 205 -13.00 -16.54 2.76
C GLY A 205 -11.81 -15.68 3.20
N GLU A 206 -11.03 -16.09 4.20
CA GLU A 206 -9.88 -15.34 4.67
C GLU A 206 -8.81 -15.19 3.57
N THR A 207 -8.14 -14.03 3.52
CA THR A 207 -6.91 -13.89 2.73
C THR A 207 -5.75 -14.38 3.58
N VAL A 208 -5.03 -15.42 3.14
CA VAL A 208 -3.96 -16.08 3.91
C VAL A 208 -2.60 -15.87 3.24
N PHE A 209 -1.56 -15.63 4.04
CA PHE A 209 -0.15 -15.54 3.66
C PHE A 209 0.62 -16.68 4.33
N PRO A 210 0.70 -17.87 3.70
CA PRO A 210 1.34 -19.06 4.28
C PRO A 210 2.84 -18.88 4.54
N MET A 211 3.53 -18.06 3.74
CA MET A 211 4.98 -17.83 3.86
C MET A 211 5.36 -16.66 4.77
N TRP A 212 4.38 -16.11 5.50
CA TRP A 212 4.60 -15.01 6.43
C TRP A 212 5.67 -15.32 7.48
N LYS A 213 6.45 -14.31 7.85
CA LYS A 213 7.45 -14.40 8.93
C LYS A 213 7.18 -13.33 9.97
N GLY A 214 6.90 -13.75 11.20
CA GLY A 214 6.85 -12.87 12.35
C GLY A 214 7.24 -13.56 13.64
N ALA A 215 7.73 -12.78 14.60
CA ALA A 215 8.28 -13.31 15.85
C ALA A 215 7.21 -13.94 16.77
N LYS A 216 5.94 -13.56 16.60
CA LYS A 216 4.82 -14.08 17.38
C LYS A 216 3.73 -14.58 16.43
N PRO A 217 3.20 -15.79 16.63
CA PRO A 217 2.04 -16.27 15.88
C PRO A 217 0.87 -15.30 16.01
N GLN A 218 0.10 -15.15 14.94
CA GLN A 218 -1.19 -14.47 15.01
C GLN A 218 -2.15 -15.32 15.87
N PRO A 219 -2.71 -14.79 16.96
CA PRO A 219 -3.68 -15.52 17.76
C PRO A 219 -4.91 -15.86 16.91
N LYS A 220 -5.32 -17.13 16.93
CA LYS A 220 -6.50 -17.63 16.21
C LYS A 220 -7.31 -18.51 17.15
N ASP A 221 -8.58 -18.19 17.27
CA ASP A 221 -9.57 -19.01 17.96
C ASP A 221 -10.27 -19.95 16.95
N ASP A 222 -11.32 -20.64 17.41
CA ASP A 222 -12.09 -21.60 16.61
C ASP A 222 -12.91 -20.96 15.48
N SER A 223 -12.96 -19.62 15.43
CA SER A 223 -13.64 -18.90 14.36
C SER A 223 -12.81 -18.80 13.07
N TRP A 224 -11.55 -19.25 13.09
CA TRP A 224 -10.66 -19.28 11.92
C TRP A 224 -10.68 -20.64 11.23
N THR A 225 -10.65 -20.66 9.90
CA THR A 225 -10.54 -21.91 9.14
C THR A 225 -9.17 -22.56 9.28
N GLU A 226 -9.10 -23.88 9.05
CA GLU A 226 -7.82 -24.61 9.00
C GLU A 226 -6.89 -24.05 7.93
N CYS A 227 -7.44 -23.60 6.79
CA CYS A 227 -6.70 -22.87 5.77
C CYS A 227 -6.05 -21.61 6.35
N ALA A 228 -6.82 -20.76 7.05
CA ALA A 228 -6.30 -19.52 7.62
C ALA A 228 -5.27 -19.74 8.73
N LYS A 229 -5.29 -20.90 9.41
CA LYS A 229 -4.31 -21.27 10.43
C LYS A 229 -2.91 -21.59 9.85
N GLN A 230 -2.78 -21.82 8.55
CA GLN A 230 -1.50 -22.13 7.90
C GLN A 230 -0.56 -20.92 7.74
N GLY A 231 -1.02 -19.70 8.01
CA GLY A 231 -0.21 -18.49 7.85
C GLY A 231 -0.78 -17.30 8.61
N TYR A 232 -0.30 -16.10 8.30
CA TYR A 232 -0.99 -14.87 8.71
C TYR A 232 -2.24 -14.71 7.85
N ALA A 233 -3.39 -14.40 8.43
CA ALA A 233 -4.64 -14.33 7.68
C ALA A 233 -5.48 -13.12 8.08
N VAL A 234 -6.30 -12.64 7.14
CA VAL A 234 -7.18 -11.50 7.31
C VAL A 234 -8.60 -11.92 6.96
N LYS A 235 -9.54 -11.65 7.86
CA LYS A 235 -10.96 -11.92 7.62
C LYS A 235 -11.56 -10.83 6.73
N PRO A 236 -12.40 -11.20 5.75
CA PRO A 236 -13.07 -10.24 4.90
C PRO A 236 -14.18 -9.51 5.66
N MET A 237 -13.99 -8.20 5.84
CA MET A 237 -14.94 -7.29 6.47
C MET A 237 -15.33 -6.23 5.46
N LYS A 238 -16.63 -6.05 5.18
CA LYS A 238 -17.12 -5.09 4.19
C LYS A 238 -16.53 -3.69 4.47
N GLY A 239 -15.99 -3.08 3.41
CA GLY A 239 -15.36 -1.76 3.46
C GLY A 239 -13.86 -1.78 3.76
N ASP A 240 -13.33 -2.83 4.40
CA ASP A 240 -11.91 -2.95 4.69
C ASP A 240 -11.10 -3.22 3.41
N ALA A 241 -9.85 -2.74 3.38
CA ALA A 241 -8.93 -2.96 2.28
C ALA A 241 -7.57 -3.41 2.79
N LEU A 242 -7.01 -4.41 2.12
CA LEU A 242 -5.71 -5.00 2.42
C LEU A 242 -4.71 -4.57 1.34
N LEU A 243 -3.70 -3.80 1.73
CA LEU A 243 -2.54 -3.49 0.90
C LEU A 243 -1.41 -4.46 1.25
N PHE A 244 -0.89 -5.18 0.26
CA PHE A 244 0.33 -5.96 0.41
C PHE A 244 1.28 -5.74 -0.77
N PHE A 245 2.57 -5.89 -0.50
CA PHE A 245 3.62 -5.68 -1.50
C PHE A 245 4.15 -7.01 -2.02
N ASN A 246 4.22 -7.11 -3.34
CA ASN A 246 4.71 -8.28 -4.07
C ASN A 246 6.22 -8.21 -4.30
N LEU A 247 6.79 -7.00 -4.19
CA LEU A 247 8.22 -6.74 -4.33
C LEU A 247 8.79 -6.15 -3.03
N HIS A 248 10.06 -6.45 -2.82
CA HIS A 248 10.90 -5.77 -1.85
C HIS A 248 11.18 -4.31 -2.28
N PRO A 249 11.58 -3.40 -1.36
CA PRO A 249 11.91 -2.02 -1.70
C PRO A 249 13.05 -1.84 -2.73
N ASN A 250 13.89 -2.86 -2.90
CA ASN A 250 14.93 -2.93 -3.94
C ASN A 250 14.40 -3.49 -5.28
N ALA A 251 13.08 -3.58 -5.46
CA ALA A 251 12.37 -4.07 -6.63
C ALA A 251 12.53 -5.56 -6.98
N THR A 252 13.20 -6.36 -6.15
CA THR A 252 13.21 -7.83 -6.33
C THR A 252 11.90 -8.44 -5.83
N THR A 253 11.47 -9.56 -6.42
CA THR A 253 10.27 -10.29 -6.01
C THR A 253 10.35 -10.77 -4.55
N ASP A 254 9.24 -10.68 -3.81
CA ASP A 254 9.15 -11.12 -2.42
C ASP A 254 8.42 -12.47 -2.37
N SER A 255 9.14 -13.57 -2.21
CA SER A 255 8.54 -14.91 -2.11
C SER A 255 7.66 -15.11 -0.87
N ASN A 256 7.75 -14.23 0.13
CA ASN A 256 6.86 -14.26 1.29
C ASN A 256 5.48 -13.65 0.96
N SER A 257 5.33 -12.97 -0.19
CA SER A 257 4.05 -12.42 -0.68
C SER A 257 3.09 -13.48 -1.23
N LEU A 258 3.48 -14.76 -1.20
CA LEU A 258 2.60 -15.87 -1.55
C LEU A 258 1.32 -15.75 -0.71
N HIS A 259 0.17 -15.68 -1.38
CA HIS A 259 -1.10 -15.47 -0.72
C HIS A 259 -2.24 -16.18 -1.44
N GLY A 260 -3.31 -16.49 -0.72
CA GLY A 260 -4.49 -17.16 -1.27
C GLY A 260 -5.78 -16.69 -0.64
N SER A 261 -6.90 -17.13 -1.20
CA SER A 261 -8.23 -16.95 -0.63
C SER A 261 -8.73 -18.30 -0.12
N CYS A 262 -8.84 -18.43 1.19
CA CYS A 262 -9.40 -19.62 1.82
C CYS A 262 -10.84 -19.88 1.33
N PRO A 263 -11.29 -21.15 1.34
CA PRO A 263 -12.65 -21.49 0.93
C PRO A 263 -13.69 -20.70 1.73
N VAL A 264 -14.71 -20.18 1.04
CA VAL A 264 -15.91 -19.68 1.72
C VAL A 264 -16.69 -20.88 2.26
N ILE A 265 -17.04 -20.86 3.54
CA ILE A 265 -17.81 -21.95 4.18
C ILE A 265 -19.26 -21.54 4.40
N GLU A 266 -19.48 -20.27 4.77
CA GLU A 266 -20.82 -19.73 4.99
C GLU A 266 -20.90 -18.26 4.56
N GLY A 267 -21.94 -17.94 3.79
CA GLY A 267 -22.12 -16.64 3.13
C GLY A 267 -21.52 -16.61 1.72
N GLU A 268 -21.18 -15.42 1.26
CA GLU A 268 -20.56 -15.16 -0.04
C GLU A 268 -19.48 -14.08 0.10
N LYS A 269 -18.39 -14.22 -0.65
CA LYS A 269 -17.30 -13.23 -0.65
C LYS A 269 -17.32 -12.44 -1.94
N TRP A 270 -17.50 -11.13 -1.82
CA TRP A 270 -17.27 -10.16 -2.88
C TRP A 270 -15.99 -9.38 -2.58
N SER A 271 -15.12 -9.23 -3.57
CA SER A 271 -13.91 -8.44 -3.44
C SER A 271 -13.60 -7.65 -4.71
N ALA A 272 -12.89 -6.53 -4.57
CA ALA A 272 -12.29 -5.80 -5.67
C ALA A 272 -10.77 -5.82 -5.52
N THR A 273 -10.06 -6.20 -6.57
CA THR A 273 -8.58 -6.22 -6.60
C THR A 273 -8.08 -5.11 -7.51
N LYS A 274 -7.13 -4.32 -7.00
CA LYS A 274 -6.36 -3.34 -7.76
C LYS A 274 -4.89 -3.76 -7.74
N TRP A 275 -4.39 -4.19 -8.89
CA TRP A 275 -2.96 -4.43 -9.10
C TRP A 275 -2.27 -3.15 -9.55
N ILE A 276 -1.07 -2.91 -8.99
CA ILE A 276 -0.30 -1.69 -9.23
C ILE A 276 1.09 -2.09 -9.71
N HIS A 277 1.50 -1.57 -10.87
CA HIS A 277 2.78 -1.85 -11.51
C HIS A 277 3.90 -0.91 -11.04
N VAL A 278 5.14 -1.33 -11.29
CA VAL A 278 6.33 -0.48 -11.06
C VAL A 278 6.39 0.73 -12.02
N LYS A 279 5.75 0.64 -13.19
CA LYS A 279 5.64 1.71 -14.20
C LYS A 279 4.18 1.90 -14.63
N SER A 280 3.94 2.92 -15.46
CA SER A 280 2.65 3.14 -16.10
C SER A 280 2.18 1.88 -16.85
N PHE A 281 0.94 1.47 -16.59
CA PHE A 281 0.23 0.39 -17.28
C PHE A 281 -0.67 0.92 -18.40
N ASP A 282 -0.90 2.23 -18.49
CA ASP A 282 -1.77 2.81 -19.51
C ASP A 282 -1.16 2.63 -20.91
N ARG A 283 -1.83 1.88 -21.79
CA ARG A 283 -1.34 1.53 -23.14
C ARG A 283 -0.94 2.72 -24.02
N SER A 284 -1.48 3.92 -23.77
CA SER A 284 -1.07 5.15 -24.47
C SER A 284 0.38 5.53 -24.20
N SER A 285 0.96 5.07 -23.09
CA SER A 285 2.40 5.20 -22.79
C SER A 285 3.25 4.19 -23.57
N LEU A 286 2.75 2.98 -23.82
CA LEU A 286 3.45 1.96 -24.62
C LEU A 286 3.44 2.24 -26.12
N SER A 287 2.35 2.81 -26.65
CA SER A 287 2.29 3.26 -28.06
C SER A 287 3.15 4.50 -28.33
N LYS A 288 3.81 5.04 -27.32
CA LYS A 288 4.70 6.21 -27.38
C LYS A 288 6.16 5.87 -27.12
N LYS A 289 6.62 4.65 -27.42
CA LYS A 289 8.01 4.47 -27.89
C LYS A 289 8.17 5.19 -29.24
N GLN A 290 8.05 6.52 -29.23
CA GLN A 290 8.37 7.35 -30.38
C GLN A 290 9.87 7.23 -30.58
N SER A 291 10.27 6.75 -31.76
CA SER A 291 11.64 6.83 -32.22
C SER A 291 12.05 8.31 -32.27
N GLY A 292 12.76 8.78 -31.25
CA GLY A 292 13.20 10.17 -31.14
C GLY A 292 13.71 10.53 -29.75
N CYS A 293 14.44 11.63 -29.63
CA CYS A 293 14.91 12.15 -28.35
C CYS A 293 13.80 12.93 -27.64
N VAL A 294 12.95 12.21 -26.92
CA VAL A 294 11.81 12.79 -26.19
C VAL A 294 11.82 12.42 -24.71
N ASP A 295 11.14 13.21 -23.90
CA ASP A 295 10.79 12.84 -22.53
C ASP A 295 9.39 12.22 -22.55
N GLU A 296 9.27 11.02 -21.99
CA GLU A 296 8.02 10.27 -21.92
C GLU A 296 7.20 10.62 -20.66
N ASN A 297 7.78 11.37 -19.72
CA ASN A 297 7.12 11.84 -18.51
C ASN A 297 7.27 13.36 -18.32
N GLU A 298 6.19 14.04 -17.95
CA GLU A 298 6.19 15.48 -17.68
C GLU A 298 7.10 15.88 -16.50
N GLY A 299 7.41 14.93 -15.62
CA GLY A 299 8.35 15.08 -14.49
C GLY A 299 9.82 15.07 -14.88
N CYS A 300 10.18 14.61 -16.08
CA CYS A 300 11.57 14.42 -16.50
C CYS A 300 12.47 15.66 -16.31
N PRO A 301 12.05 16.90 -16.66
CA PRO A 301 12.88 18.07 -16.43
C PRO A 301 13.21 18.30 -14.96
N LYS A 302 12.22 18.11 -14.08
CA LYS A 302 12.37 18.31 -12.63
C LYS A 302 13.26 17.24 -12.00
N TRP A 303 13.10 15.98 -12.43
CA TRP A 303 13.92 14.88 -11.94
C TRP A 303 15.37 15.00 -12.41
N ALA A 304 15.59 15.43 -13.66
CA ALA A 304 16.92 15.71 -14.16
C ALA A 304 17.61 16.84 -13.36
N GLU A 305 16.89 17.93 -13.05
CA GLU A 305 17.39 19.00 -12.19
C GLU A 305 17.71 18.51 -10.76
N ALA A 306 16.97 17.51 -10.25
CA ALA A 306 17.22 16.87 -8.96
C ALA A 306 18.39 15.85 -8.95
N GLY A 307 19.05 15.64 -10.09
CA GLY A 307 20.18 14.72 -10.25
C GLY A 307 19.78 13.26 -10.47
N GLU A 308 18.53 12.97 -10.84
CA GLU A 308 18.07 11.59 -11.04
C GLU A 308 18.74 10.93 -12.26
N CYS A 309 19.28 11.69 -13.22
CA CYS A 309 20.03 11.13 -14.34
C CYS A 309 21.23 10.27 -13.90
N GLU A 310 21.83 10.60 -12.75
CA GLU A 310 22.96 9.87 -12.17
C GLU A 310 22.51 8.89 -11.07
N LYS A 311 21.50 9.26 -10.28
CA LYS A 311 20.97 8.43 -9.18
C LYS A 311 20.08 7.27 -9.66
N ASN A 312 19.40 7.46 -10.79
CA ASN A 312 18.48 6.50 -11.39
C ASN A 312 18.70 6.40 -12.92
N PRO A 313 19.91 6.06 -13.37
CA PRO A 313 20.29 6.12 -14.78
C PRO A 313 19.48 5.15 -15.64
N THR A 314 19.07 4.00 -15.09
CA THR A 314 18.27 3.00 -15.82
C THR A 314 16.90 3.54 -16.22
N TYR A 315 16.20 4.26 -15.34
CA TYR A 315 14.92 4.86 -15.68
C TYR A 315 15.12 6.11 -16.55
N MET A 316 16.07 6.96 -16.17
CA MET A 316 16.21 8.30 -16.75
C MET A 316 16.86 8.26 -18.14
N VAL A 317 17.97 7.52 -18.27
CA VAL A 317 18.80 7.46 -19.48
C VAL A 317 18.60 6.15 -20.25
N GLY A 318 18.42 5.04 -19.54
CA GLY A 318 18.30 3.70 -20.13
C GLY A 318 19.59 2.89 -20.04
N SER A 319 19.63 1.82 -20.82
CA SER A 319 20.77 0.91 -20.98
C SER A 319 21.08 0.71 -22.46
N GLU A 320 22.05 -0.16 -22.78
CA GLU A 320 22.30 -0.57 -24.16
C GLU A 320 21.11 -1.30 -24.80
N ALA A 321 20.26 -1.93 -23.98
CA ALA A 321 19.13 -2.74 -24.44
C ALA A 321 17.79 -1.99 -24.46
N ASP A 322 17.65 -0.91 -23.68
CA ASP A 322 16.38 -0.17 -23.58
C ASP A 322 16.62 1.33 -23.39
N HIS A 323 15.79 2.15 -24.05
CA HIS A 323 15.88 3.60 -23.94
C HIS A 323 15.22 4.07 -22.64
N GLY A 324 15.88 4.97 -21.90
CA GLY A 324 15.27 5.59 -20.72
C GLY A 324 14.14 6.56 -21.08
N TYR A 325 13.30 6.85 -20.09
CA TYR A 325 12.09 7.66 -20.24
C TYR A 325 12.35 9.17 -20.26
N CYS A 326 13.53 9.61 -19.83
CA CYS A 326 13.87 11.04 -19.65
C CYS A 326 15.14 11.43 -20.40
N ARG A 327 15.43 10.75 -21.51
CA ARG A 327 16.71 10.93 -22.23
C ARG A 327 16.93 12.34 -22.74
N LYS A 328 15.87 13.06 -23.13
CA LYS A 328 15.97 14.45 -23.57
C LYS A 328 16.36 15.36 -22.40
N SER A 329 15.67 15.26 -21.28
CA SER A 329 15.99 16.01 -20.06
C SER A 329 17.39 15.69 -19.52
N CYS A 330 17.83 14.44 -19.63
CA CYS A 330 19.18 14.02 -19.25
C CYS A 330 20.25 14.27 -20.32
N LYS A 331 19.89 14.88 -21.47
CA LYS A 331 20.80 15.15 -22.59
C LYS A 331 21.51 13.88 -23.09
N ALA A 332 20.89 12.71 -22.92
CA ALA A 332 21.40 11.41 -23.34
C ALA A 332 21.07 11.07 -24.81
N CYS A 333 20.47 12.02 -25.53
CA CYS A 333 20.22 11.98 -26.96
C CYS A 333 20.13 13.42 -27.48
N SER A 334 20.19 13.58 -28.80
CA SER A 334 19.91 14.83 -29.50
C SER A 334 18.72 14.62 -30.42
N SER A 335 17.82 15.61 -30.47
CA SER A 335 16.59 15.59 -31.27
C SER A 335 16.83 15.71 -32.76
#